data_AF-A0A3M1V2J0-F1
#
_entry.id   AF-A0A3M1V2J0-F1
#
_cell.length_a   1.000
_cell.length_b   1.000
_cell.length_c   1.000
_cell.angle_alpha   90.00
_cell.angle_beta   90.00
_cell.angle_gamma   90.00
#
_symmetry.space_group_name_H-M   'P 1'
#
loop_
_entity.id
_entity.type
_entity.pdbx_description
1 polymer ?
#
loop_
_entity_poly.entity_id
_entity_poly.type
_entity_poly.pdbx_seq_one_letter_code
_entity_poly.pdbx_strand_id
1 'polypeptide(L)'
;MLKKVLIGVGAVSALGTFVFGRDAASYLWTCGRSVRDAVKAEVPLEFEVQRARQMVERLVPEIRQCMHVIAEQQVELEDRTEALQRRRAAVEEQRVALALRRRQLDENKPVYRIAGCEYSRGELLRDLQTRFHRLELMEETLRREQQIVEARRRALKANQEKLRNLLAAKQDMEVQLEQLEARLQALRAAESASELTVDDSQLARARNLIRELNKQLEVREAVLAGERTMTDLIPVHEQERDAQTTSGDVLAKVDAYLKRSETGVVAEADGDRRPH
;
A
#
# COMPACT_ATOMS: atom_id res chain seq x y z
N MET A 1 -37.18 0.25 20.80
CA MET A 1 -35.80 0.17 21.34
C MET A 1 -34.90 1.29 20.82
N LEU A 2 -34.97 1.70 19.54
CA LEU A 2 -34.17 2.80 18.96
C LEU A 2 -34.27 4.15 19.71
N LYS A 3 -35.46 4.53 20.20
CA LYS A 3 -35.67 5.81 20.91
C LYS A 3 -34.91 5.89 22.24
N LYS A 4 -34.65 4.75 22.91
CA LYS A 4 -33.90 4.69 24.17
C LYS A 4 -32.39 4.75 23.96
N VAL A 5 -31.89 4.22 22.82
CA VAL A 5 -30.48 4.30 22.44
C VAL A 5 -30.08 5.72 22.06
N LEU A 6 -30.93 6.44 21.34
CA LEU A 6 -30.69 7.83 20.94
C LEU A 6 -30.60 8.80 22.13
N ILE A 7 -31.45 8.60 23.15
CA ILE A 7 -31.43 9.41 24.37
C ILE A 7 -30.23 9.05 25.25
N GLY A 8 -29.83 7.77 25.29
CA GLY A 8 -28.63 7.33 26.01
C GLY A 8 -27.32 7.87 25.41
N VAL A 9 -27.20 7.88 24.09
CA VAL A 9 -26.02 8.42 23.39
C VAL A 9 -25.93 9.95 23.56
N GLY A 10 -27.08 10.65 23.54
CA GLY A 10 -27.14 12.10 23.76
C GLY A 10 -26.81 12.54 25.19
N ALA A 11 -27.22 11.76 26.20
CA ALA A 11 -26.94 12.06 27.60
C ALA A 11 -25.45 11.86 27.95
N VAL A 12 -24.83 10.81 27.39
CA VAL A 12 -23.40 10.53 27.59
C VAL A 12 -22.52 11.56 26.85
N SER A 13 -22.92 12.00 25.66
CA SER A 13 -22.17 13.04 24.94
C SER A 13 -22.28 14.42 25.60
N ALA A 14 -23.45 14.78 26.13
CA ALA A 14 -23.65 16.04 26.84
C ALA A 14 -22.92 16.09 28.19
N LEU A 15 -22.93 15.01 28.96
CA LEU A 15 -22.17 14.92 30.21
C LEU A 15 -20.66 14.85 29.94
N GLY A 16 -20.24 14.12 28.89
CA GLY A 16 -18.84 14.04 28.49
C GLY A 16 -18.26 15.39 28.05
N THR A 17 -19.04 16.21 27.35
CA THR A 17 -18.61 17.55 26.92
C THR A 17 -18.63 18.59 28.06
N PHE A 18 -19.55 18.45 29.03
CA PHE A 18 -19.62 19.37 30.17
C PHE A 18 -18.50 19.13 31.20
N VAL A 19 -18.09 17.87 31.41
CA VAL A 19 -17.04 17.52 32.38
C VAL A 19 -15.62 17.70 31.82
N PHE A 20 -15.42 17.61 30.50
CA PHE A 20 -14.08 17.62 29.90
C PHE A 20 -13.74 18.83 28.99
N GLY A 21 -14.66 19.76 28.76
CA GLY A 21 -14.36 20.98 28.00
C GLY A 21 -13.98 20.74 26.52
N ARG A 22 -13.76 21.82 25.76
CA ARG A 22 -13.45 21.76 24.32
C ARG A 22 -12.08 21.16 23.98
N ASP A 23 -11.22 20.91 24.97
CA ASP A 23 -9.87 20.36 24.76
C ASP A 23 -9.82 18.83 24.76
N ALA A 24 -10.91 18.14 25.12
CA ALA A 24 -11.01 16.68 25.03
C ALA A 24 -10.84 16.14 23.59
N ALA A 25 -11.24 16.94 22.60
CA ALA A 25 -11.12 16.59 21.19
C ALA A 25 -9.65 16.45 20.74
N SER A 26 -8.74 17.22 21.36
CA SER A 26 -7.31 17.25 21.00
C SER A 26 -6.54 16.02 21.54
N TYR A 27 -6.92 15.54 22.74
CA TYR A 27 -6.34 14.32 23.33
C TYR A 27 -6.87 13.04 22.67
N LEU A 28 -8.15 13.00 22.28
CA LEU A 28 -8.70 11.85 21.55
C LEU A 28 -8.07 11.68 20.16
N TRP A 29 -7.80 12.78 19.45
CA TRP A 29 -7.17 12.71 18.13
C TRP A 29 -5.70 12.28 18.20
N THR A 30 -5.00 12.66 19.27
CA THR A 30 -3.58 12.32 19.46
C THR A 30 -3.39 10.89 20.00
N CYS A 31 -4.23 10.44 20.95
CA CYS A 31 -4.18 9.04 21.43
C CYS A 31 -4.68 8.03 20.38
N GLY A 32 -5.60 8.41 19.49
CA GLY A 32 -6.12 7.52 18.44
C GLY A 32 -5.11 7.13 17.36
N ARG A 33 -4.11 7.98 17.08
CA ARG A 33 -3.02 7.65 16.15
C ARG A 33 -1.97 6.75 16.80
N SER A 34 -1.52 7.07 18.01
CA SER A 34 -0.50 6.28 18.73
C SER A 34 -0.97 4.87 19.08
N VAL A 35 -2.24 4.68 19.48
CA VAL A 35 -2.78 3.34 19.76
C VAL A 35 -2.92 2.52 18.48
N ARG A 36 -3.29 3.14 17.34
CA ARG A 36 -3.41 2.42 16.06
C ARG A 36 -2.05 1.99 15.50
N ASP A 37 -1.02 2.81 15.68
CA ASP A 37 0.32 2.50 15.22
C ASP A 37 1.04 1.51 16.15
N ALA A 38 0.77 1.52 17.46
CA ALA A 38 1.23 0.50 18.40
C ALA A 38 0.61 -0.88 18.14
N VAL A 39 -0.70 -0.95 17.86
CA VAL A 39 -1.38 -2.22 17.54
C VAL A 39 -0.95 -2.78 16.18
N LYS A 40 -0.62 -1.93 15.20
CA LYS A 40 -0.04 -2.39 13.92
C LYS A 40 1.33 -3.03 14.09
N ALA A 41 2.13 -2.59 15.06
CA ALA A 41 3.44 -3.15 15.35
C ALA A 41 3.36 -4.53 16.04
N GLU A 42 2.19 -4.94 16.52
CA GLU A 42 1.97 -6.16 17.30
C GLU A 42 1.16 -7.23 16.53
N VAL A 43 0.92 -7.02 15.23
CA VAL A 43 0.25 -8.01 14.38
C VAL A 43 1.23 -9.17 14.09
N PRO A 44 0.86 -10.43 14.39
CA PRO A 44 1.72 -11.57 14.10
C PRO A 44 2.05 -11.65 12.61
N LEU A 45 3.31 -11.95 12.28
CA LEU A 45 3.81 -12.02 10.90
C LEU A 45 2.99 -13.00 10.04
N GLU A 46 2.42 -14.03 10.66
CA GLU A 46 1.56 -15.02 10.01
C GLU A 46 0.27 -14.43 9.46
N PHE A 47 -0.30 -13.48 10.21
CA PHE A 47 -1.51 -12.81 9.77
C PHE A 47 -1.22 -11.95 8.55
N GLU A 48 -0.05 -11.33 8.47
CA GLU A 48 0.36 -10.55 7.30
C GLU A 48 0.59 -11.44 6.07
N VAL A 49 1.22 -12.60 6.22
CA VAL A 49 1.39 -13.58 5.14
C VAL A 49 0.03 -14.10 4.65
N GLN A 50 -0.88 -14.44 5.57
CA GLN A 50 -2.23 -14.88 5.21
C GLN A 50 -3.05 -13.78 4.53
N ARG A 51 -2.90 -12.53 5.00
CA ARG A 51 -3.51 -11.36 4.37
C ARG A 51 -2.96 -11.15 2.97
N ALA A 52 -1.64 -11.28 2.78
CA ALA A 52 -1.01 -11.16 1.47
C ALA A 52 -1.52 -12.23 0.49
N ARG A 53 -1.69 -13.47 0.94
CA ARG A 53 -2.35 -14.53 0.17
C ARG A 53 -3.76 -14.17 -0.26
N GLN A 54 -4.58 -13.66 0.66
CA GLN A 54 -5.94 -13.20 0.31
C GLN A 54 -5.93 -12.05 -0.70
N MET A 55 -4.93 -11.15 -0.65
CA MET A 55 -4.78 -10.09 -1.66
C MET A 55 -4.44 -10.67 -3.03
N VAL A 56 -3.55 -11.66 -3.11
CA VAL A 56 -3.22 -12.36 -4.36
C VAL A 56 -4.43 -13.12 -4.91
N GLU A 57 -5.21 -13.79 -4.06
CA GLU A 57 -6.45 -14.47 -4.47
C GLU A 57 -7.49 -13.49 -5.03
N ARG A 58 -7.57 -12.27 -4.49
CA ARG A 58 -8.45 -11.21 -5.00
C ARG A 58 -8.05 -10.69 -6.38
N LEU A 59 -6.82 -10.92 -6.85
CA LEU A 59 -6.41 -10.58 -8.22
C LEU A 59 -7.02 -11.53 -9.26
N VAL A 60 -7.38 -12.76 -8.87
CA VAL A 60 -7.93 -13.78 -9.79
C VAL A 60 -9.20 -13.30 -10.52
N PRO A 61 -10.24 -12.74 -9.86
CA PRO A 61 -11.42 -12.24 -10.56
C PRO A 61 -11.10 -11.08 -11.51
N GLU A 62 -10.17 -10.19 -11.16
CA GLU A 62 -9.74 -9.09 -12.04
C GLU A 62 -9.04 -9.63 -13.29
N ILE A 63 -8.14 -10.60 -13.13
CA ILE A 63 -7.47 -11.29 -14.25
C ILE A 63 -8.51 -11.98 -15.15
N ARG A 64 -9.53 -12.63 -14.57
CA ARG A 64 -10.62 -13.26 -15.34
C ARG A 64 -11.41 -12.23 -16.14
N GLN A 65 -11.70 -11.07 -15.55
CA GLN A 65 -12.36 -9.99 -16.26
C GLN A 65 -11.51 -9.48 -17.43
N CYS A 66 -10.21 -9.28 -17.23
CA CYS A 66 -9.29 -8.94 -18.31
C CYS A 66 -9.25 -10.00 -19.42
N MET A 67 -9.25 -11.29 -19.06
CA MET A 67 -9.32 -12.39 -20.03
C MET A 67 -10.61 -12.33 -20.87
N HIS A 68 -11.76 -12.10 -20.25
CA HIS A 68 -13.03 -11.96 -20.96
C HIS A 68 -12.99 -10.80 -21.96
N VAL A 69 -12.53 -9.62 -21.54
CA VAL A 69 -12.43 -8.45 -22.43
C VAL A 69 -11.48 -8.71 -23.60
N ILE A 70 -10.35 -9.39 -23.37
CA ILE A 70 -9.41 -9.74 -24.44
C ILE A 70 -10.05 -10.74 -25.42
N ALA A 71 -10.80 -11.72 -24.92
CA ALA A 71 -11.49 -12.70 -25.76
C ALA A 71 -12.58 -12.04 -26.62
N GLU A 72 -13.39 -11.14 -26.05
CA GLU A 72 -14.36 -10.35 -26.81
C GLU A 72 -13.67 -9.52 -27.90
N GLN A 73 -12.56 -8.85 -27.56
CA GLN A 73 -11.78 -8.07 -28.52
C GLN A 73 -11.18 -8.93 -29.65
N GLN A 74 -10.83 -10.19 -29.38
CA GLN A 74 -10.37 -11.14 -30.40
C GLN A 74 -11.49 -11.44 -31.40
N VAL A 75 -12.66 -11.85 -30.91
CA VAL A 75 -13.81 -12.19 -31.76
C VAL A 75 -14.24 -10.97 -32.58
N GLU A 76 -14.36 -9.80 -31.96
CA GLU A 76 -14.72 -8.59 -32.72
C GLU A 76 -13.67 -8.20 -33.77
N LEU A 77 -12.40 -8.55 -33.56
CA LEU A 77 -11.34 -8.30 -34.53
C LEU A 77 -11.41 -9.28 -35.69
N GLU A 78 -11.77 -10.53 -35.43
CA GLU A 78 -12.04 -11.54 -36.46
C GLU A 78 -13.23 -11.12 -37.32
N ASP A 79 -14.37 -10.76 -36.71
CA ASP A 79 -15.56 -10.28 -37.41
C ASP A 79 -15.26 -9.06 -38.31
N ARG A 80 -14.50 -8.08 -37.78
CA ARG A 80 -14.10 -6.91 -38.56
C ARG A 80 -13.15 -7.27 -39.68
N THR A 81 -12.26 -8.24 -39.47
CA THR A 81 -11.33 -8.70 -40.51
C THR A 81 -12.10 -9.39 -41.64
N GLU A 82 -13.07 -10.24 -41.33
CA GLU A 82 -13.96 -10.84 -42.31
C GLU A 82 -14.78 -9.79 -43.08
N ALA A 83 -15.40 -8.84 -42.37
CA ALA A 83 -16.15 -7.76 -42.99
C ALA A 83 -15.27 -6.94 -43.95
N LEU A 84 -14.03 -6.70 -43.55
CA LEU A 84 -13.05 -5.99 -44.37
C LEU A 84 -12.67 -6.79 -45.63
N GLN A 85 -12.53 -8.12 -45.53
CA GLN A 85 -12.31 -8.98 -46.70
C GLN A 85 -13.49 -8.93 -47.68
N ARG A 86 -14.73 -8.99 -47.17
CA ARG A 86 -15.94 -8.87 -48.01
C ARG A 86 -15.99 -7.50 -48.70
N ARG A 87 -15.65 -6.42 -48.00
CA ARG A 87 -15.58 -5.06 -48.57
C ARG A 87 -14.47 -4.93 -49.61
N ARG A 88 -13.30 -5.54 -49.38
CA ARG A 88 -12.22 -5.62 -50.38
C ARG A 88 -12.70 -6.27 -51.66
N ALA A 89 -13.37 -7.42 -51.56
CA ALA A 89 -13.93 -8.11 -52.72
C ALA A 89 -14.95 -7.24 -53.48
N ALA A 90 -15.85 -6.56 -52.75
CA ALA A 90 -16.82 -5.66 -53.36
C ALA A 90 -16.17 -4.46 -54.08
N VAL A 91 -15.12 -3.87 -53.52
CA VAL A 91 -14.35 -2.79 -54.17
C VAL A 91 -13.69 -3.30 -55.46
N GLU A 92 -13.09 -4.49 -55.43
CA GLU A 92 -12.46 -5.09 -56.62
C GLU A 92 -13.49 -5.43 -57.71
N GLU A 93 -14.67 -5.92 -57.34
CA GLU A 93 -15.76 -6.15 -58.29
C GLU A 93 -16.18 -4.83 -58.98
N GLN A 94 -16.35 -3.74 -58.21
CA GLN A 94 -16.68 -2.44 -58.77
C GLN A 94 -15.56 -1.88 -59.66
N ARG A 95 -14.28 -2.11 -59.32
CA ARG A 95 -13.12 -1.77 -60.16
C ARG A 95 -13.18 -2.47 -61.51
N VAL A 96 -13.39 -3.78 -61.50
CA VAL A 96 -13.48 -4.59 -62.73
C VAL A 96 -14.66 -4.14 -63.59
N ALA A 97 -15.83 -3.91 -62.99
CA ALA A 97 -17.01 -3.42 -63.68
C ALA A 97 -16.76 -2.05 -64.34
N LEU A 98 -16.11 -1.12 -63.63
CA LEU A 98 -15.76 0.20 -64.14
C LEU A 98 -14.75 0.11 -65.29
N ALA A 99 -13.73 -0.75 -65.18
CA ALA A 99 -12.74 -0.97 -66.22
C ALA A 99 -13.35 -1.56 -67.50
N LEU A 100 -14.27 -2.51 -67.37
CA LEU A 100 -15.02 -3.05 -68.52
C LEU A 100 -15.84 -1.95 -69.20
N ARG A 101 -16.56 -1.14 -68.41
CA ARG A 101 -17.37 -0.04 -68.93
C ARG A 101 -16.53 1.02 -69.64
N ARG A 102 -15.32 1.28 -69.12
CA ARG A 102 -14.36 2.16 -69.76
C ARG A 102 -13.92 1.62 -71.12
N ARG A 103 -13.56 0.33 -71.21
CA ARG A 103 -13.19 -0.32 -72.48
C ARG A 103 -14.31 -0.23 -73.52
N GLN A 104 -15.56 -0.41 -73.11
CA GLN A 104 -16.72 -0.26 -74.01
C GLN A 104 -16.82 1.17 -74.56
N LEU A 105 -16.49 2.18 -73.75
CA LEU A 105 -16.49 3.57 -74.22
C LEU A 105 -15.39 3.84 -75.26
N ASP A 106 -14.25 3.13 -75.18
CA ASP A 106 -13.14 3.28 -76.13
C ASP A 106 -13.50 2.75 -77.53
N GLU A 107 -14.48 1.85 -77.65
CA GLU A 107 -15.03 1.37 -78.95
C GLU A 107 -15.79 2.46 -79.74
N ASN A 108 -16.02 3.63 -79.13
CA ASN A 108 -16.54 4.86 -79.74
C ASN A 108 -17.82 4.68 -80.59
N LYS A 109 -18.77 3.89 -80.07
CA LYS A 109 -20.06 3.61 -80.71
C LYS A 109 -21.04 4.79 -80.56
N PRO A 110 -21.92 5.02 -81.55
CA PRO A 110 -22.91 6.10 -81.49
C PRO A 110 -23.98 5.86 -80.41
N VAL A 111 -24.33 4.59 -80.16
CA VAL A 111 -25.34 4.17 -79.15
C VAL A 111 -24.81 2.96 -78.39
N TYR A 112 -25.01 2.95 -77.07
CA TYR A 112 -24.65 1.84 -76.19
C TYR A 112 -25.90 1.16 -75.65
N ARG A 113 -26.08 -0.14 -75.95
CA ARG A 113 -27.19 -0.92 -75.39
C ARG A 113 -26.76 -1.62 -74.11
N ILE A 114 -27.38 -1.28 -72.99
CA ILE A 114 -27.13 -1.88 -71.66
C ILE A 114 -28.47 -2.34 -71.10
N ALA A 115 -28.57 -3.61 -70.70
CA ALA A 115 -29.78 -4.15 -70.07
C ALA A 115 -31.08 -3.84 -70.84
N GLY A 116 -31.03 -3.82 -72.19
CA GLY A 116 -32.17 -3.52 -73.05
C GLY A 116 -32.47 -2.04 -73.28
N CYS A 117 -31.80 -1.12 -72.60
CA CYS A 117 -31.92 0.33 -72.79
C CYS A 117 -30.78 0.88 -73.65
N GLU A 118 -31.08 1.89 -74.46
CA GLU A 118 -30.10 2.59 -75.29
C GLU A 118 -29.64 3.87 -74.59
N TYR A 119 -28.33 4.04 -74.49
CA TYR A 119 -27.70 5.18 -73.85
C TYR A 119 -26.80 5.91 -74.84
N SER A 120 -26.84 7.23 -74.79
CA SER A 120 -25.88 8.08 -75.49
C SER A 120 -24.50 8.02 -74.83
N ARG A 121 -23.46 8.39 -75.59
CA ARG A 121 -22.09 8.50 -75.08
C ARG A 121 -21.99 9.47 -73.89
N GLY A 122 -22.73 10.58 -73.92
CA GLY A 122 -22.74 11.59 -72.86
C GLY A 122 -23.41 11.10 -71.56
N GLU A 123 -24.49 10.32 -71.66
CA GLU A 123 -25.12 9.68 -70.50
C GLU A 123 -24.20 8.63 -69.88
N LEU A 124 -23.54 7.83 -70.72
CA LEU A 124 -22.58 6.84 -70.25
C LEU A 124 -21.36 7.48 -69.55
N LEU A 125 -20.85 8.59 -70.07
CA LEU A 125 -19.78 9.35 -69.42
C LEU A 125 -20.19 9.86 -68.03
N ARG A 126 -21.42 10.37 -67.89
CA ARG A 126 -21.96 10.83 -66.59
C ARG A 126 -22.13 9.69 -65.60
N ASP A 127 -22.63 8.54 -66.03
CA ASP A 127 -22.71 7.33 -65.20
C ASP A 127 -21.32 6.86 -64.76
N LEU A 128 -20.35 6.82 -65.68
CA LEU A 128 -18.97 6.43 -65.38
C LEU A 128 -18.33 7.37 -64.35
N GLN A 129 -18.52 8.69 -64.49
CA GLN A 129 -18.05 9.68 -63.51
C GLN A 129 -18.66 9.44 -62.11
N THR A 130 -19.97 9.20 -62.06
CA THR A 130 -20.68 8.95 -60.79
C THR A 130 -20.17 7.67 -60.10
N ARG A 131 -19.99 6.59 -60.88
CA ARG A 131 -19.46 5.31 -60.38
C ARG A 131 -18.00 5.41 -59.94
N PHE A 132 -17.18 6.14 -60.71
CA PHE A 132 -15.79 6.38 -60.35
C PHE A 132 -15.68 7.13 -59.02
N HIS A 133 -16.46 8.20 -58.84
CA HIS A 133 -16.48 8.93 -57.57
C HIS A 133 -16.93 8.05 -56.39
N ARG A 134 -17.95 7.21 -56.58
CA ARG A 134 -18.37 6.23 -55.57
C ARG A 134 -17.26 5.23 -55.25
N LEU A 135 -16.54 4.75 -56.26
CA LEU A 135 -15.43 3.83 -56.07
C LEU A 135 -14.29 4.48 -55.27
N GLU A 136 -13.93 5.73 -55.56
CA GLU A 136 -12.95 6.49 -54.79
C GLU A 136 -13.33 6.56 -53.30
N LEU A 137 -14.59 6.90 -53.01
CA LEU A 137 -15.10 6.94 -51.63
C LEU A 137 -15.06 5.57 -50.95
N MET A 138 -15.38 4.49 -51.68
CA MET A 138 -15.29 3.13 -51.15
C MET A 138 -13.85 2.72 -50.86
N GLU A 139 -12.89 3.08 -51.73
CA GLU A 139 -11.47 2.84 -51.52
C GLU A 139 -10.92 3.60 -50.32
N GLU A 140 -11.28 4.88 -50.17
CA GLU A 140 -10.92 5.67 -49.00
C GLU A 140 -11.47 5.08 -47.70
N THR A 141 -12.74 4.70 -47.72
CA THR A 141 -13.40 4.05 -46.57
C THR A 141 -12.69 2.75 -46.21
N LEU A 142 -12.40 1.92 -47.21
CA LEU A 142 -11.67 0.67 -47.02
C LEU A 142 -10.27 0.90 -46.43
N ARG A 143 -9.53 1.92 -46.90
CA ARG A 143 -8.22 2.29 -46.33
C ARG A 143 -8.34 2.70 -44.86
N ARG A 144 -9.33 3.50 -44.50
CA ARG A 144 -9.58 3.91 -43.11
C ARG A 144 -9.91 2.70 -42.23
N GLU A 145 -10.76 1.80 -42.70
CA GLU A 145 -11.11 0.58 -41.97
C GLU A 145 -9.90 -0.34 -41.77
N GLN A 146 -9.01 -0.45 -42.75
CA GLN A 146 -7.74 -1.18 -42.61
C GLN A 146 -6.88 -0.60 -41.48
N GLN A 147 -6.72 0.72 -41.45
CA GLN A 147 -5.97 1.40 -40.39
C GLN A 147 -6.59 1.15 -39.00
N ILE A 148 -7.92 1.17 -38.90
CA ILE A 148 -8.63 0.88 -37.65
C ILE A 148 -8.40 -0.57 -37.20
N VAL A 149 -8.53 -1.54 -38.11
CA VAL A 149 -8.29 -2.96 -37.78
C VAL A 149 -6.84 -3.18 -37.35
N GLU A 150 -5.87 -2.58 -38.03
CA GLU A 150 -4.47 -2.66 -37.65
C GLU A 150 -4.20 -2.04 -36.27
N ALA A 151 -4.76 -0.86 -36.00
CA ALA A 151 -4.61 -0.21 -34.70
C ALA A 151 -5.21 -1.07 -33.58
N ARG A 152 -6.40 -1.64 -33.79
CA ARG A 152 -7.04 -2.57 -32.84
C ARG A 152 -6.20 -3.83 -32.64
N ARG A 153 -5.59 -4.37 -33.70
CA ARG A 153 -4.71 -5.55 -33.61
C ARG A 153 -3.48 -5.28 -32.74
N ARG A 154 -2.87 -4.11 -32.89
CA ARG A 154 -1.72 -3.68 -32.07
C ARG A 154 -2.14 -3.50 -30.61
N ALA A 155 -3.30 -2.86 -30.37
CA ALA A 155 -3.83 -2.68 -29.02
C ALA A 155 -4.14 -4.01 -28.34
N LEU A 156 -4.77 -4.95 -29.05
CA LEU A 156 -5.05 -6.30 -28.56
C LEU A 156 -3.77 -7.04 -28.18
N LYS A 157 -2.73 -6.98 -29.02
CA LYS A 157 -1.43 -7.59 -28.72
C LYS A 157 -0.82 -7.00 -27.44
N ALA A 158 -0.84 -5.68 -27.29
CA ALA A 158 -0.35 -5.02 -26.08
C ALA A 158 -1.16 -5.42 -24.83
N ASN A 159 -2.48 -5.58 -24.96
CA ASN A 159 -3.33 -6.04 -23.85
C ASN A 159 -3.03 -7.50 -23.48
N GLN A 160 -2.80 -8.38 -24.46
CA GLN A 160 -2.38 -9.76 -24.22
C GLN A 160 -1.03 -9.83 -23.50
N GLU A 161 -0.06 -8.99 -23.90
CA GLU A 161 1.23 -8.90 -23.23
C GLU A 161 1.08 -8.43 -21.77
N LYS A 162 0.25 -7.41 -21.51
CA LYS A 162 -0.07 -6.97 -20.15
C LYS A 162 -0.71 -8.10 -19.32
N LEU A 163 -1.66 -8.84 -19.88
CA LEU A 163 -2.28 -9.97 -19.18
C LEU A 163 -1.24 -11.06 -18.85
N ARG A 164 -0.34 -11.38 -19.78
CA ARG A 164 0.77 -12.33 -19.52
C ARG A 164 1.67 -11.84 -18.38
N ASN A 165 2.01 -10.56 -18.37
CA ASN A 165 2.82 -9.98 -17.30
C ASN A 165 2.09 -10.02 -15.95
N LEU A 166 0.78 -9.77 -15.92
CA LEU A 166 -0.03 -9.89 -14.70
C LEU A 166 -0.08 -11.33 -14.18
N LEU A 167 -0.23 -12.31 -15.07
CA LEU A 167 -0.21 -13.73 -14.72
C LEU A 167 1.16 -14.16 -14.17
N ALA A 168 2.25 -13.73 -14.81
CA ALA A 168 3.60 -14.00 -14.34
C ALA A 168 3.84 -13.36 -12.96
N ALA A 169 3.51 -12.08 -12.80
CA ALA A 169 3.64 -11.39 -11.51
C ALA A 169 2.82 -12.08 -10.39
N LYS A 170 1.62 -12.59 -10.71
CA LYS A 170 0.82 -13.38 -9.77
C LYS A 170 1.55 -14.65 -9.35
N GLN A 171 2.09 -15.42 -10.30
CA GLN A 171 2.84 -16.64 -10.02
C GLN A 171 4.10 -16.36 -9.18
N ASP A 172 4.82 -15.28 -9.50
CA ASP A 172 5.99 -14.85 -8.72
C ASP A 172 5.60 -14.50 -7.27
N MET A 173 4.48 -13.80 -7.07
CA MET A 173 3.94 -13.50 -5.73
C MET A 173 3.53 -14.77 -4.98
N GLU A 174 2.93 -15.77 -5.66
CA GLU A 174 2.58 -17.05 -5.05
C GLU A 174 3.83 -17.79 -4.54
N VAL A 175 4.89 -17.88 -5.36
CA VAL A 175 6.17 -18.50 -4.97
C VAL A 175 6.83 -17.74 -3.80
N GLN A 176 6.81 -16.40 -3.83
CA GLN A 176 7.35 -15.59 -2.74
C GLN A 176 6.59 -15.81 -1.43
N LEU A 177 5.26 -15.95 -1.49
CA LEU A 177 4.44 -16.26 -0.32
C LEU A 177 4.77 -17.65 0.24
N GLU A 178 4.91 -18.66 -0.61
CA GLU A 178 5.33 -20.00 -0.19
C GLU A 178 6.71 -19.97 0.50
N GLN A 179 7.66 -19.20 -0.04
CA GLN A 179 8.97 -19.00 0.58
C GLN A 179 8.88 -18.32 1.95
N LEU A 180 8.01 -17.31 2.10
CA LEU A 180 7.78 -16.63 3.37
C LEU A 180 7.12 -17.56 4.39
N GLU A 181 6.14 -18.35 3.98
CA GLU A 181 5.49 -19.37 4.82
C GLU A 181 6.51 -20.41 5.32
N ALA A 182 7.39 -20.90 4.43
CA ALA A 182 8.44 -21.86 4.80
C ALA A 182 9.45 -21.27 5.79
N ARG A 183 9.88 -20.02 5.59
CA ARG A 183 10.76 -19.31 6.52
C ARG A 183 10.13 -19.14 7.89
N LEU A 184 8.85 -18.78 7.92
CA LEU A 184 8.11 -18.60 9.16
C LEU A 184 7.98 -19.93 9.92
N GLN A 185 7.67 -21.03 9.22
CA GLN A 185 7.64 -22.36 9.82
C GLN A 185 9.01 -22.78 10.38
N ALA A 186 10.10 -22.48 9.67
CA ALA A 186 11.46 -22.75 10.15
C ALA A 186 11.80 -21.94 11.41
N LEU A 187 11.42 -20.66 11.47
CA LEU A 187 11.60 -19.82 12.64
C LEU A 187 10.82 -20.35 13.85
N ARG A 188 9.54 -20.72 13.67
CA ARG A 188 8.74 -21.34 14.73
C ARG A 188 9.34 -22.66 15.24
N ALA A 189 9.85 -23.48 14.34
CA ALA A 189 10.53 -24.72 14.71
C ALA A 189 11.78 -24.42 15.56
N ALA A 190 12.57 -23.41 15.17
CA ALA A 190 13.73 -22.96 15.94
C ALA A 190 13.34 -22.34 17.29
N GLU A 191 12.31 -21.51 17.35
CA GLU A 191 11.78 -20.92 18.58
C GLU A 191 11.33 -22.00 19.56
N SER A 192 10.53 -22.97 19.09
CA SER A 192 10.08 -24.11 19.90
C SER A 192 11.23 -25.00 20.39
N ALA A 193 12.31 -25.11 19.61
CA ALA A 193 13.53 -25.80 20.03
C ALA A 193 14.35 -24.98 21.04
N SER A 194 14.29 -23.64 20.98
CA SER A 194 14.99 -22.71 21.87
C SER A 194 14.25 -22.41 23.17
N GLU A 195 12.92 -22.59 23.20
CA GLU A 195 12.08 -22.50 24.41
C GLU A 195 12.40 -23.63 25.42
N LEU A 196 13.37 -24.49 25.10
CA LEU A 196 14.02 -25.37 26.05
C LEU A 196 14.91 -24.58 27.04
N THR A 197 14.34 -24.30 28.22
CA THR A 197 15.01 -24.15 29.54
C THR A 197 15.85 -22.89 29.80
N VAL A 198 15.19 -21.75 30.01
CA VAL A 198 15.71 -20.74 30.96
C VAL A 198 14.87 -20.84 32.23
N ASP A 199 15.48 -21.39 33.29
CA ASP A 199 14.81 -21.73 34.54
C ASP A 199 14.57 -20.47 35.41
N ASP A 200 13.48 -19.76 35.15
CA ASP A 200 13.04 -18.56 35.91
C ASP A 200 12.86 -18.83 37.42
N SER A 201 12.76 -20.10 37.81
CA SER A 201 12.68 -20.50 39.21
C SER A 201 13.97 -20.17 39.99
N GLN A 202 15.14 -20.20 39.33
CA GLN A 202 16.43 -19.82 39.92
C GLN A 202 16.48 -18.31 40.20
N LEU A 203 16.00 -17.50 39.25
CA LEU A 203 15.98 -16.05 39.36
C LEU A 203 14.99 -15.56 40.43
N ALA A 204 13.82 -16.19 40.52
CA ALA A 204 12.83 -15.92 41.55
C ALA A 204 13.33 -16.28 42.96
N ARG A 205 14.01 -17.42 43.11
CA ARG A 205 14.68 -17.81 44.37
C ARG A 205 15.75 -16.81 44.78
N ALA A 206 16.59 -16.36 43.84
CA ALA A 206 17.63 -15.37 44.10
C ALA A 206 17.05 -14.01 44.54
N ARG A 207 15.99 -13.52 43.88
CA ARG A 207 15.32 -12.27 44.28
C ARG A 207 14.70 -12.33 45.68
N ASN A 208 14.14 -13.47 46.05
CA ASN A 208 13.56 -13.67 47.38
C ASN A 208 14.64 -13.73 48.47
N LEU A 209 15.78 -14.38 48.20
CA LEU A 209 16.92 -14.42 49.11
C LEU A 209 17.48 -13.02 49.39
N ILE A 210 17.65 -12.19 48.36
CA ILE A 210 18.12 -10.81 48.51
C ILE A 210 17.16 -9.99 49.37
N ARG A 211 15.84 -10.15 49.14
CA ARG A 211 14.81 -9.47 49.94
C ARG A 211 14.85 -9.86 51.42
N GLU A 212 15.05 -11.14 51.71
CA GLU A 212 15.15 -11.64 53.08
C GLU A 212 16.43 -11.15 53.78
N LEU A 213 17.56 -11.11 53.07
CA LEU A 213 18.82 -10.59 53.62
C LEU A 213 18.75 -9.10 53.95
N ASN A 214 18.13 -8.28 53.09
CA ASN A 214 17.91 -6.86 53.38
C ASN A 214 17.04 -6.67 54.64
N LYS A 215 15.97 -7.44 54.76
CA LYS A 215 15.11 -7.41 55.96
C LYS A 215 15.87 -7.79 57.23
N GLN A 216 16.76 -8.79 57.18
CA GLN A 216 17.58 -9.17 58.33
C GLN A 216 18.60 -8.10 58.72
N LEU A 217 19.18 -7.40 57.74
CA LEU A 217 20.07 -6.27 57.98
C LEU A 217 19.33 -5.11 58.64
N GLU A 218 18.15 -4.73 58.12
CA GLU A 218 17.31 -3.68 58.71
C GLU A 218 16.94 -3.98 60.16
N VAL A 219 16.59 -5.22 60.49
CA VAL A 219 16.30 -5.61 61.88
C VAL A 219 17.54 -5.51 62.77
N ARG A 220 18.71 -5.94 62.29
CA ARG A 220 19.96 -5.82 63.07
C ARG A 220 20.38 -4.37 63.28
N GLU A 221 20.22 -3.53 62.26
CA GLU A 221 20.44 -2.09 62.39
C GLU A 221 19.46 -1.46 63.39
N ALA A 222 18.18 -1.85 63.36
CA ALA A 222 17.18 -1.39 64.32
C ALA A 222 17.47 -1.86 65.75
N VAL A 223 17.98 -3.08 65.95
CA VAL A 223 18.40 -3.59 67.27
C VAL A 223 19.63 -2.85 67.78
N LEU A 224 20.64 -2.60 66.93
CA LEU A 224 21.82 -1.80 67.29
C LEU A 224 21.46 -0.33 67.60
N ALA A 225 20.50 0.24 66.88
CA ALA A 225 19.95 1.56 67.17
C ALA A 225 19.15 1.57 68.49
N GLY A 226 18.37 0.51 68.73
CA GLY A 226 17.63 0.29 69.98
C GLY A 226 18.55 0.12 71.20
N GLU A 227 19.65 -0.62 71.06
CA GLU A 227 20.66 -0.81 72.11
C GLU A 227 21.41 0.48 72.43
N ARG A 228 21.67 1.35 71.45
CA ARG A 228 22.23 2.69 71.67
C ARG A 228 21.29 3.60 72.47
N THR A 229 19.98 3.39 72.39
CA THR A 229 18.99 4.19 73.14
C THR A 229 18.90 3.80 74.62
N MET A 230 19.52 2.69 75.03
CA MET A 230 19.43 2.16 76.41
C MET A 230 20.58 2.61 77.32
N THR A 231 21.51 3.43 76.79
CA THR A 231 22.63 4.00 77.57
C THR A 231 22.72 5.50 77.32
N ASP A 232 21.85 6.28 77.96
CA ASP A 232 22.18 7.67 78.27
C ASP A 232 21.40 8.14 79.52
N LEU A 233 22.14 8.42 80.59
CA LEU A 233 21.66 9.17 81.76
C LEU A 233 22.16 10.61 81.61
N ILE A 234 21.23 11.53 81.86
CA ILE A 234 21.26 12.98 81.61
C ILE A 234 22.25 13.73 82.55
N PRO A 235 22.85 14.86 82.12
CA PRO A 235 22.61 16.15 82.80
C PRO A 235 22.29 17.25 81.75
N VAL A 236 21.16 17.95 81.79
CA VAL A 236 20.63 18.99 82.71
C VAL A 236 21.35 20.35 82.59
N HIS A 237 20.59 21.28 82.00
CA HIS A 237 20.66 22.75 81.97
C HIS A 237 21.85 23.39 81.19
N GLU A 238 21.69 24.46 80.41
CA GLU A 238 20.65 25.49 80.37
C GLU A 238 20.71 26.28 79.03
N GLN A 239 19.52 26.65 78.54
CA GLN A 239 19.09 27.86 77.79
C GLN A 239 20.17 28.71 77.04
N GLU A 240 19.97 29.15 75.80
CA GLU A 240 19.01 30.18 75.34
C GLU A 240 19.05 30.23 73.78
N ARG A 241 17.89 30.25 73.09
CA ARG A 241 17.31 31.41 72.34
C ARG A 241 18.19 31.94 71.19
N ASP A 242 17.73 32.19 69.96
CA ASP A 242 16.40 32.35 69.38
C ASP A 242 16.47 32.13 67.84
N ALA A 243 15.35 31.65 67.31
CA ALA A 243 14.63 32.07 66.10
C ALA A 243 15.36 32.48 64.80
N GLN A 244 14.88 31.82 63.73
CA GLN A 244 14.52 32.39 62.42
C GLN A 244 15.63 32.77 61.41
N THR A 245 15.68 32.02 60.30
CA THR A 245 15.24 32.44 58.94
C THR A 245 16.17 31.91 57.82
N THR A 246 15.54 31.22 56.87
CA THR A 246 15.82 31.14 55.41
C THR A 246 17.12 30.51 54.87
N SER A 247 16.90 29.44 54.10
CA SER A 247 17.05 29.44 52.64
C SER A 247 18.24 30.24 52.11
N GLY A 248 19.40 29.61 52.03
CA GLY A 248 20.59 30.20 51.42
C GLY A 248 21.60 29.18 50.88
N ASP A 249 21.69 27.99 51.45
CA ASP A 249 22.82 27.07 51.17
C ASP A 249 22.45 25.80 50.38
N VAL A 250 21.36 25.90 49.60
CA VAL A 250 20.99 24.89 48.59
C VAL A 250 21.57 25.28 47.22
N LEU A 251 21.76 26.58 46.95
CA LEU A 251 22.28 27.08 45.67
C LEU A 251 23.80 26.82 45.49
N ALA A 252 24.59 26.90 46.57
CA ALA A 252 26.04 26.62 46.51
C ALA A 252 26.37 25.13 46.27
N LYS A 253 25.48 24.21 46.69
CA LYS A 253 25.64 22.76 46.49
C LYS A 253 25.17 22.31 45.10
N VAL A 254 24.23 23.04 44.48
CA VAL A 254 23.76 22.82 43.12
C VAL A 254 24.78 23.35 42.09
N ASP A 255 25.42 24.49 42.34
CA ASP A 255 26.49 25.04 41.49
C ASP A 255 27.78 24.19 41.49
N ALA A 256 28.07 23.50 42.60
CA ALA A 256 29.18 22.54 42.70
C ALA A 256 28.91 21.22 41.94
N TYR A 257 27.64 20.85 41.74
CA TYR A 257 27.24 19.62 41.04
C TYR A 257 27.15 19.84 39.52
N LEU A 258 26.64 20.99 39.07
CA LEU A 258 26.52 21.32 37.64
C LEU A 258 27.87 21.60 36.95
N LYS A 259 28.89 22.09 37.68
CA LYS A 259 30.27 22.26 37.15
C LYS A 259 31.05 20.95 36.93
N ARG A 260 30.57 19.80 37.41
CA ARG A 260 31.24 18.49 37.23
C ARG A 260 30.70 17.68 36.05
N SER A 261 29.51 17.99 35.55
CA SER A 261 28.87 17.26 34.43
C SER A 261 29.15 17.82 33.03
N GLU A 262 29.71 19.04 32.90
CA GLU A 262 29.97 19.67 31.59
C GLU A 262 31.37 19.42 31.01
N THR A 263 32.32 18.82 31.75
CA THR A 263 33.70 18.55 31.26
C THR A 263 33.93 17.12 30.73
N GLY A 264 32.89 16.38 30.35
CA GLY A 264 33.01 14.97 29.94
C GLY A 264 32.66 14.60 28.49
N VAL A 265 32.08 15.49 27.67
CA VAL A 265 31.55 15.10 26.34
C VAL A 265 32.06 15.95 25.17
N VAL A 266 33.08 16.81 25.35
CA VAL A 266 33.69 17.53 24.22
C VAL A 266 35.22 17.50 24.30
N ALA A 267 35.79 16.31 24.11
CA ALA A 267 37.19 16.14 23.70
C ALA A 267 37.41 14.76 23.05
N GLU A 268 36.50 14.36 22.14
CA GLU A 268 36.76 13.28 21.18
C GLU A 268 36.61 13.86 19.77
N ALA A 269 37.48 14.82 19.47
CA ALA A 269 37.83 15.20 18.11
C ALA A 269 39.25 15.78 18.13
N ASP A 270 40.12 15.10 17.39
CA ASP A 270 41.32 15.60 16.73
C ASP A 270 42.68 15.43 17.44
N GLY A 271 43.54 14.60 16.81
CA GLY A 271 44.98 14.85 16.74
C GLY A 271 45.95 13.85 17.39
N ASP A 272 46.02 12.60 16.93
CA ASP A 272 47.25 11.80 17.11
C ASP A 272 48.08 11.76 15.81
N ARG A 273 49.10 12.63 15.76
CA ARG A 273 50.24 12.57 14.83
C ARG A 273 51.55 12.72 15.63
N ARG A 274 52.31 11.60 15.71
CA ARG A 274 53.80 11.45 15.73
C ARG A 274 54.57 12.02 16.94
N PRO A 275 55.89 11.73 17.12
CA PRO A 275 56.76 10.61 16.70
C PRO A 275 57.52 9.94 17.88
N HIS A 276 58.09 8.74 17.67
CA HIS A 276 59.52 8.41 17.85
C HIS A 276 59.80 6.99 17.39
#